data_AF-A0A3D0M9D1-F1
#
_entry.id   AF-A0A3D0M9D1-F1
#
_cell.length_a   1.000
_cell.length_b   1.000
_cell.length_c   1.000
_cell.angle_alpha   90.00
_cell.angle_beta   90.00
_cell.angle_gamma   90.00
#
_symmetry.space_group_name_H-M   'P 1'
#
loop_
_entity.id
_entity.type
_entity.pdbx_description
1 polymer ?
#
loop_
_entity_poly.entity_id
_entity_poly.type
_entity_poly.pdbx_seq_one_letter_code
_entity_poly.pdbx_strand_id
1 'polypeptide(L)' 'MENYVTGTAIRTRREQLGITQQQLADRLAVSNKTISKWENG' A
#
# COMPACT_ATOMS: atom_id res chain seq x y z
N MET A 1 11.78 -5.11 -16.88
CA MET A 1 11.74 -4.14 -15.77
C MET A 1 10.46 -4.42 -14.99
N GLU A 2 10.49 -5.45 -14.15
CA GLU A 2 9.38 -5.71 -13.23
C GLU A 2 9.46 -4.66 -12.14
N ASN A 3 8.53 -3.72 -12.14
CA ASN A 3 8.37 -2.73 -11.08
C ASN A 3 7.92 -3.48 -9.83
N TYR A 4 8.89 -4.05 -9.10
CA TYR A 4 8.63 -4.71 -7.83
C TYR A 4 8.22 -3.62 -6.86
N VAL A 5 6.92 -3.45 -6.71
CA VAL A 5 6.35 -2.58 -5.69
C VAL A 5 6.67 -3.24 -4.35
N THR A 6 7.84 -2.94 -3.80
CA THR A 6 8.23 -3.36 -2.46
C THR A 6 7.26 -2.76 -1.45
N GLY A 7 7.00 -3.48 -0.35
CA GLY A 7 6.13 -3.00 0.72
C GLY A 7 6.51 -1.62 1.25
N THR A 8 7.81 -1.34 1.28
CA THR A 8 8.38 -0.04 1.60
C THR A 8 7.95 1.06 0.64
N ALA A 9 7.90 0.81 -0.67
CA ALA A 9 7.45 1.80 -1.65
C ALA A 9 5.96 2.17 -1.46
N ILE A 10 5.12 1.19 -1.14
CA ILE A 10 3.70 1.43 -0.84
C ILE A 10 3.56 2.28 0.42
N ARG A 11 4.31 1.93 1.48
CA ARG A 11 4.30 2.67 2.74
C ARG A 11 4.72 4.11 2.56
N THR A 12 5.85 4.34 1.88
CA THR A 12 6.34 5.70 1.60
C THR A 12 5.32 6.49 0.78
N ARG A 13 4.68 5.88 -0.22
CA ARG A 13 3.67 6.58 -1.01
C ARG A 13 2.41 6.88 -0.22
N ARG A 14 1.97 5.95 0.63
CA ARG A 14 0.84 6.13 1.56
C ARG A 14 1.08 7.31 2.51
N GLU A 15 2.29 7.40 3.06
CA GLU A 15 2.71 8.49 3.95
C GLU A 15 2.80 9.83 3.23
N GLN A 16 3.35 9.86 2.00
CA GLN A 16 3.37 11.07 1.17
C GLN A 16 1.97 11.58 0.81
N LEU A 17 1.01 10.66 0.64
CA LEU A 17 -0.38 10.98 0.38
C LEU A 17 -1.15 11.34 1.66
N GLY A 18 -0.57 11.12 2.85
CA GLY A 18 -1.22 11.36 4.13
C GLY A 18 -2.48 10.51 4.38
N ILE A 19 -2.57 9.34 3.73
CA ILE A 19 -3.74 8.47 3.79
C ILE A 19 -3.51 7.24 4.68
N THR A 20 -4.59 6.66 5.17
CA THR A 20 -4.54 5.43 5.97
C THR A 20 -4.45 4.19 5.06
N GLN A 21 -4.07 3.05 5.64
CA GLN A 21 -4.09 1.76 4.92
C GLN A 21 -5.48 1.41 4.40
N GLN A 22 -6.52 1.75 5.16
CA GLN A 22 -7.92 1.55 4.76
C GLN A 22 -8.27 2.40 3.53
N GLN A 23 -7.92 3.68 3.55
CA GLN A 23 -8.17 4.58 2.41
C GLN A 23 -7.41 4.16 1.15
N LEU A 24 -6.19 3.64 1.32
CA LEU A 24 -5.44 3.06 0.21
C LEU A 24 -6.10 1.78 -0.32
N ALA A 25 -6.58 0.91 0.58
CA ALA A 25 -7.35 -0.28 0.25
C ALA A 25 -8.63 0.05 -0.53
N ASP A 26 -9.40 1.03 -0.05
CA ASP A 26 -10.65 1.48 -0.69
C ASP A 26 -10.38 2.03 -2.10
N ARG A 27 -9.31 2.80 -2.29
CA ARG A 27 -8.90 3.34 -3.60
C ARG A 27 -8.46 2.27 -4.59
N LEU A 28 -7.82 1.22 -4.10
CA LEU A 28 -7.33 0.11 -4.91
C LEU A 28 -8.34 -1.02 -5.02
N ALA A 29 -9.53 -0.88 -4.42
CA ALA A 29 -10.55 -1.91 -4.30
C ALA A 29 -10.01 -3.25 -3.77
N VAL A 30 -9.03 -3.18 -2.87
CA VAL A 30 -8.46 -4.35 -2.18
C VAL A 30 -8.79 -4.31 -0.70
N SER A 31 -8.61 -5.45 -0.03
CA SER A 31 -8.79 -5.49 1.42
C SER A 31 -7.64 -4.79 2.14
N ASN A 32 -7.91 -4.20 3.31
CA ASN A 32 -6.87 -3.66 4.20
C ASN A 32 -5.80 -4.72 4.54
N LYS A 33 -6.21 -5.99 4.71
CA LYS A 33 -5.27 -7.11 4.89
C LYS A 33 -4.30 -7.27 3.72
N THR A 34 -4.74 -7.01 2.48
CA THR A 34 -3.89 -7.04 1.29
C THR A 34 -2.84 -5.94 1.34
N ILE A 35 -3.23 -4.71 1.70
CA ILE A 35 -2.28 -3.59 1.88
C ILE A 35 -1.28 -3.90 2.99
N SER A 36 -1.74 -4.41 4.14
CA SER A 36 -0.87 -4.81 5.25
C SER A 36 0.13 -5.91 4.83
N LYS A 37 -0.32 -6.88 4.02
CA LYS A 37 0.55 -7.92 3.48
C LYS A 37 1.57 -7.37 2.49
N TRP A 38 1.21 -6.35 1.70
CA TRP A 38 2.16 -5.71 0.81
C TRP A 38 3.18 -4.89 1.59
N GLU A 39 2.75 -4.08 2.57
CA GLU A 39 3.65 -3.23 3.36
C GLU A 39 4.57 -4.00 4.33
N ASN A 40 4.17 -5.19 4.78
CA ASN A 40 4.95 -6.05 5.68
C ASN A 40 5.54 -7.29 4.98
N GLY A 41 5.37 -7.41 3.65
CA GLY A 41 5.85 -8.55 2.84
C GLY A 41 7.33 -8.49 2.56
#